data_AF-A0A9E4ELL7-F1
#
_entry.id   AF-A0A9E4ELL7-F1
#
_cell.length_a   1.000
_cell.length_b   1.000
_cell.length_c   1.000
_cell.angle_alpha   90.00
_cell.angle_beta   90.00
_cell.angle_gamma   90.00
#
_symmetry.space_group_name_H-M   'P 1'
#
loop_
_entity.id
_entity.type
_entity.pdbx_description
1 polymer ?
#
loop_
_entity_poly.entity_id
_entity_poly.type
_entity_poly.pdbx_seq_one_letter_code
_entity_poly.pdbx_strand_id
1 'polypeptide(L)'
;FDLHVQSEGYDRVPFQIACDFVPGGELDFDSGIVRGQAAEVAFLKSGYATYHVGDDAISVGPGAYAHRFWALRGSESAPTAFRVLITFTTPVDHMMEIRCGTWSAAEDKLV
;
A
#
# COMPACT_ATOMS: atom_id res chain seq x y z
N PHE A 1 -7.51 -11.90 -2.98
CA PHE A 1 -7.85 -12.46 -1.66
C PHE A 1 -7.98 -11.32 -0.66
N ASP A 2 -8.62 -11.56 0.48
CA ASP A 2 -8.85 -10.55 1.50
C ASP A 2 -8.07 -10.90 2.77
N LEU A 3 -7.47 -9.90 3.41
CA LEU A 3 -6.64 -10.00 4.59
C LEU A 3 -7.29 -9.22 5.73
N HIS A 4 -7.71 -9.93 6.78
CA HIS A 4 -8.28 -9.31 7.98
C HIS A 4 -7.17 -9.01 8.98
N VAL A 5 -6.95 -7.72 9.23
CA VAL A 5 -5.95 -7.23 10.16
C VAL A 5 -6.66 -6.75 11.43
N GLN A 6 -6.38 -7.42 12.54
CA GLN A 6 -6.93 -7.08 13.85
C GLN A 6 -5.80 -6.90 14.86
N SER A 7 -5.95 -5.92 15.75
CA SER A 7 -5.04 -5.72 16.88
C SER A 7 -5.81 -5.46 18.17
N GLU A 8 -5.42 -6.13 19.24
CA GLU A 8 -5.99 -5.95 20.58
C GLU A 8 -4.89 -5.59 21.60
N GLY A 9 -5.30 -5.18 22.81
CA GLY A 9 -4.40 -5.00 23.96
C GLY A 9 -3.65 -3.68 24.07
N TYR A 10 -3.54 -2.90 22.97
CA TYR A 10 -2.89 -1.59 22.98
C TYR A 10 -3.81 -0.49 22.43
N ASP A 11 -3.92 0.62 23.15
CA ASP A 11 -4.66 1.82 22.69
C ASP A 11 -3.69 2.89 22.19
N ARG A 12 -4.03 3.51 21.07
CA ARG A 12 -3.34 4.66 20.46
C ARG A 12 -1.88 4.43 20.04
N VAL A 13 -1.50 3.20 19.74
CA VAL A 13 -0.16 2.88 19.23
C VAL A 13 -0.15 2.99 17.70
N PRO A 14 0.82 3.67 17.08
CA PRO A 14 0.95 3.69 15.62
C PRO A 14 1.11 2.29 15.04
N PHE A 15 0.35 1.99 13.98
CA PHE A 15 0.36 0.72 13.29
C PHE A 15 0.41 0.96 11.77
N GLN A 16 1.14 0.13 11.04
CA GLN A 16 1.28 0.28 9.59
C GLN A 16 1.19 -1.07 8.89
N ILE A 17 0.51 -1.08 7.75
CA ILE A 17 0.68 -2.12 6.73
C ILE A 17 1.63 -1.55 5.68
N ALA A 18 2.67 -2.31 5.35
CA ALA A 18 3.63 -1.97 4.31
C ALA A 18 3.51 -2.97 3.14
N CYS A 19 3.27 -2.45 1.95
CA CYS A 19 3.31 -3.21 0.70
C CYS A 19 4.58 -2.83 -0.05
N ASP A 20 5.54 -3.77 -0.13
CA ASP A 20 6.84 -3.56 -0.76
C ASP A 20 6.85 -4.15 -2.16
N PHE A 21 7.01 -3.30 -3.17
CA PHE A 21 7.00 -3.67 -4.57
C PHE A 21 8.41 -3.58 -5.18
N VAL A 22 8.66 -4.39 -6.20
CA VAL A 22 9.87 -4.25 -7.02
C VAL A 22 9.84 -2.90 -7.73
N PRO A 23 10.89 -2.07 -7.62
CA PRO A 23 10.94 -0.76 -8.27
C PRO A 23 10.90 -0.83 -9.80
N GLY A 24 10.48 0.26 -10.43
CA GLY A 24 10.44 0.42 -11.90
C GLY A 24 9.05 0.40 -12.52
N GLY A 25 8.00 0.24 -11.71
CA GLY A 25 6.60 0.32 -12.11
C GLY A 25 5.96 1.67 -11.86
N GLU A 26 4.65 1.71 -12.05
CA GLU A 26 3.80 2.88 -11.76
C GLU A 26 2.76 2.49 -10.70
N LEU A 27 2.56 3.39 -9.75
CA LEU A 27 1.47 3.33 -8.77
C LEU A 27 0.37 4.26 -9.24
N ASP A 28 -0.74 3.68 -9.66
CA ASP A 28 -1.97 4.37 -10.01
C ASP A 28 -2.92 4.43 -8.82
N PHE A 29 -3.52 5.59 -8.56
CA PHE A 29 -4.53 5.83 -7.54
C PHE A 29 -5.43 7.00 -7.95
N ASP A 30 -6.61 7.13 -7.33
CA ASP A 30 -7.69 8.04 -7.75
C ASP A 30 -7.27 9.47 -8.15
N SER A 31 -6.26 10.04 -7.51
CA SER A 31 -5.83 11.42 -7.70
C SER A 31 -4.52 11.59 -8.47
N GLY A 32 -3.93 10.52 -9.02
CA GLY A 32 -2.74 10.62 -9.85
C GLY A 32 -1.90 9.35 -9.92
N ILE A 33 -0.76 9.50 -10.59
CA ILE A 33 0.16 8.41 -10.89
C ILE A 33 1.56 8.83 -10.41
N VAL A 34 2.28 7.90 -9.78
CA VAL A 34 3.70 8.09 -9.41
C VAL A 34 4.53 6.92 -9.88
N ARG A 35 5.81 7.17 -10.20
CA ARG A 35 6.75 6.10 -10.52
C ARG A 35 7.30 5.50 -9.24
N GLY A 36 7.27 4.17 -9.12
CA GLY A 36 7.80 3.48 -7.96
C GLY A 36 9.32 3.33 -8.05
N GLN A 37 10.08 4.19 -7.36
CA GLN A 37 11.54 4.08 -7.28
C GLN A 37 12.00 3.37 -6.00
N ALA A 38 13.22 2.82 -6.04
CA ALA A 38 13.83 2.19 -4.87
C ALA A 38 14.00 3.19 -3.73
N ALA A 39 13.74 2.75 -2.50
CA ALA A 39 13.80 3.54 -1.28
C ALA A 39 12.77 4.69 -1.20
N GLU A 40 11.86 4.81 -2.16
CA GLU A 40 10.72 5.73 -2.08
C GLU A 40 9.54 5.09 -1.38
N VAL A 41 8.73 5.94 -0.75
CA VAL A 41 7.56 5.54 0.01
C VAL A 41 6.38 6.42 -0.38
N ALA A 42 5.23 5.80 -0.65
CA ALA A 42 3.96 6.47 -0.83
C ALA A 42 2.99 6.11 0.31
N PHE A 43 2.06 7.00 0.63
CA PHE A 43 0.98 6.72 1.58
C PHE A 43 -0.34 6.56 0.82
N LEU A 44 -0.97 5.39 0.94
CA LEU A 44 -2.31 5.15 0.42
C LEU A 44 -3.33 5.61 1.46
N LYS A 45 -3.74 6.87 1.35
CA LYS A 45 -4.53 7.54 2.39
C LYS A 45 -6.01 7.15 2.39
N SER A 46 -6.52 6.69 1.25
CA SER A 46 -7.90 6.32 0.99
C SER A 46 -7.99 5.54 -0.32
N GLY A 47 -9.13 4.92 -0.60
CA GLY A 47 -9.38 4.28 -1.89
C GLY A 47 -8.46 3.09 -2.14
N TYR A 48 -8.20 2.78 -3.41
CA TYR A 48 -7.33 1.69 -3.80
C TYR A 48 -6.15 2.25 -4.59
N ALA A 49 -5.06 1.52 -4.61
CA ALA A 49 -3.96 1.78 -5.54
C ALA A 49 -3.58 0.52 -6.28
N THR A 50 -3.25 0.67 -7.56
CA THR A 50 -2.76 -0.42 -8.40
C THR A 50 -1.32 -0.14 -8.75
N TYR A 51 -0.42 -1.01 -8.31
CA TYR A 51 0.97 -0.99 -8.76
C TYR A 51 1.12 -1.96 -9.92
N HIS A 52 1.69 -1.50 -11.04
CA HIS A 52 1.92 -2.34 -12.19
C HIS A 52 3.32 -2.16 -12.79
N VAL A 53 3.86 -3.25 -13.33
CA VAL A 53 5.13 -3.30 -14.06
C VAL A 53 4.87 -4.01 -15.39
N GLY A 54 4.88 -3.24 -16.48
CA GLY A 54 4.37 -3.74 -17.75
C GLY A 54 2.91 -4.17 -17.59
N ASP A 55 2.64 -5.43 -17.89
CA ASP A 55 1.29 -6.02 -17.84
C ASP A 55 0.97 -6.66 -16.48
N ASP A 56 1.94 -6.82 -15.57
CA ASP A 56 1.70 -7.43 -14.26
C ASP A 56 1.18 -6.37 -13.27
N ALA A 57 0.04 -6.60 -12.63
CA ALA A 57 -0.59 -5.65 -11.72
C ALA A 57 -0.98 -6.26 -10.36
N ILE A 58 -0.82 -5.45 -9.31
CA ILE A 58 -1.32 -5.73 -7.96
C ILE A 58 -2.10 -4.51 -7.46
N SER A 59 -3.37 -4.70 -7.15
CA SER A 59 -4.22 -3.70 -6.50
C SER A 59 -4.34 -3.97 -5.00
N VAL A 60 -4.20 -2.92 -4.19
CA VAL A 60 -4.32 -2.95 -2.73
C VAL A 60 -5.25 -1.84 -2.23
N GLY A 61 -6.03 -2.15 -1.20
CA GLY A 61 -6.90 -1.18 -0.52
C GLY A 61 -7.96 -1.86 0.35
N PRO A 62 -8.83 -1.11 1.03
CA PRO A 62 -8.89 0.34 1.04
C PRO A 62 -7.75 0.97 1.86
N GLY A 63 -7.31 2.16 1.44
CA GLY A 63 -6.34 2.98 2.16
C GLY A 63 -6.86 3.52 3.50
N ALA A 64 -5.94 3.98 4.33
CA ALA A 64 -6.20 4.62 5.61
C ALA A 64 -5.01 5.52 6.01
N TYR A 65 -5.31 6.58 6.76
CA TYR A 65 -4.31 7.57 7.14
C TYR A 65 -4.51 8.12 8.55
N ALA A 66 -4.07 7.36 9.56
CA ALA A 66 -4.12 7.80 10.95
C ALA A 66 -2.89 8.61 11.38
N HIS A 67 -1.73 8.42 10.72
CA HIS A 67 -0.50 9.14 11.05
C HIS A 67 0.48 9.23 9.87
N ARG A 68 1.50 10.10 10.03
CA ARG A 68 2.49 10.47 9.01
C ARG A 68 3.91 9.95 9.26
N PHE A 69 4.06 8.90 10.07
CA PHE A 69 5.38 8.35 10.34
C PHE A 69 5.84 7.53 9.15
N TRP A 70 7.02 7.81 8.62
CA TRP A 70 7.59 7.10 7.47
C TRP A 70 8.23 5.77 7.87
N ALA A 71 8.69 5.68 9.12
CA ALA A 71 9.21 4.48 9.73
C ALA A 71 8.75 4.44 11.19
N LEU A 72 8.42 3.24 11.68
CA LEU A 72 8.23 2.99 13.10
C LEU A 72 9.53 2.51 13.72
N ARG A 73 9.68 2.69 15.04
CA ARG A 73 10.85 2.18 15.74
C ARG A 73 10.88 0.65 15.61
N GLY A 74 11.94 0.11 15.01
CA GLY A 74 12.09 -1.34 14.82
C GLY A 74 11.34 -1.92 13.63
N SER A 75 10.70 -1.09 12.79
CA SER A 75 10.13 -1.57 11.53
C SER A 75 11.24 -1.95 10.55
N GLU A 76 11.01 -2.99 9.76
CA GLU A 76 11.91 -3.40 8.68
C GLU A 76 12.10 -2.28 7.65
N SER A 77 13.34 -2.04 7.24
CA SER A 77 13.66 -1.15 6.13
C SER A 77 13.48 -1.86 4.79
N ALA A 78 13.03 -1.14 3.76
CA ALA A 78 12.98 -1.65 2.39
C ALA A 78 13.78 -0.77 1.41
N PRO A 79 15.12 -0.69 1.54
CA PRO A 79 15.95 0.21 0.73
C PRO A 79 15.98 -0.15 -0.76
N THR A 80 15.61 -1.38 -1.11
CA THR A 80 15.60 -1.88 -2.49
C THR A 80 14.19 -1.98 -3.09
N ALA A 81 13.16 -1.59 -2.34
CA ALA A 81 11.77 -1.67 -2.78
C ALA A 81 11.16 -0.27 -2.93
N PHE A 82 10.05 -0.21 -3.65
CA PHE A 82 9.10 0.89 -3.56
C PHE A 82 8.00 0.51 -2.57
N ARG A 83 7.80 1.31 -1.52
CA ARG A 83 6.88 0.97 -0.42
C ARG A 83 5.60 1.79 -0.47
N VAL A 84 4.46 1.12 -0.37
CA VAL A 84 3.17 1.76 -0.12
C VAL A 84 2.76 1.51 1.33
N LEU A 85 2.45 2.57 2.07
CA LEU A 85 2.04 2.52 3.47
C LEU A 85 0.55 2.82 3.63
N ILE A 86 -0.13 1.98 4.42
CA ILE A 86 -1.47 2.22 4.95
C ILE A 86 -1.32 2.37 6.46
N THR A 87 -1.80 3.48 7.04
CA THR A 87 -1.47 3.84 8.43
C THR A 87 -2.69 3.90 9.34
N PHE A 88 -2.53 3.35 10.53
CA PHE A 88 -3.55 3.19 11.54
C PHE A 88 -3.04 3.60 12.92
N THR A 89 -3.96 3.62 13.87
CA THR A 89 -3.65 3.76 15.28
C THR A 89 -4.47 2.72 16.01
N THR A 90 -3.85 1.90 16.86
CA THR A 90 -4.54 0.79 17.51
C THR A 90 -5.68 1.28 18.42
N PRO A 91 -6.75 0.49 18.61
CA PRO A 91 -6.99 -0.82 18.01
C PRO A 91 -7.34 -0.73 16.51
N VAL A 92 -6.83 -1.68 15.72
CA VAL A 92 -7.09 -1.84 14.30
C VAL A 92 -8.08 -2.97 14.09
N ASP A 93 -9.09 -2.72 13.26
CA ASP A 93 -9.96 -3.72 12.65
C ASP A 93 -10.15 -3.31 11.20
N HIS A 94 -9.43 -3.96 10.28
CA HIS A 94 -9.34 -3.55 8.90
C HIS A 94 -9.34 -4.74 7.95
N MET A 95 -10.24 -4.71 6.97
CA MET A 95 -10.29 -5.68 5.88
C MET A 95 -9.58 -5.10 4.66
N MET A 96 -8.39 -5.62 4.36
CA MET A 96 -7.62 -5.23 3.18
C MET A 96 -7.86 -6.21 2.04
N GLU A 97 -8.20 -5.71 0.88
CA GLU A 97 -8.30 -6.44 -0.37
C GLU A 97 -6.96 -6.39 -1.12
N ILE A 98 -6.51 -7.56 -1.57
CA ILE A 98 -5.38 -7.68 -2.50
C ILE A 98 -5.90 -8.39 -3.75
N ARG A 99 -5.70 -7.77 -4.92
CA ARG A 99 -6.07 -8.35 -6.23
C ARG A 99 -4.82 -8.36 -7.11
N CYS A 100 -4.56 -9.48 -7.77
CA CYS A 100 -3.48 -9.61 -8.75
C CYS A 100 -4.10 -9.94 -10.09
N GLY A 101 -3.55 -9.40 -11.17
CA GLY A 101 -4.09 -9.59 -12.51
C GLY A 101 -3.25 -8.88 -13.56
N THR A 102 -3.88 -8.62 -14.70
CA THR A 102 -3.22 -7.94 -15.81
C THR A 102 -3.58 -6.46 -15.82
N TRP A 103 -2.59 -5.59 -16.01
CA TRP A 103 -2.84 -4.18 -16.26
C TRP A 103 -3.37 -3.97 -17.68
N SER A 104 -4.53 -3.32 -17.81
CA SER A 104 -5.02 -2.86 -19.09
C SER A 104 -4.80 -1.37 -19.23
N ALA A 105 -3.78 -0.98 -20.01
CA ALA A 105 -3.56 0.41 -20.36
C ALA A 105 -4.73 1.01 -21.18
N ALA A 106 -5.56 0.18 -21.81
CA ALA A 106 -6.74 0.62 -22.55
C ALA A 106 -7.93 0.94 -21.63
N GLU A 107 -8.02 0.27 -20.47
CA GLU A 107 -9.12 0.44 -19.50
C GLU A 107 -8.69 1.14 -18.21
N ASP A 108 -7.39 1.45 -18.09
CA ASP A 108 -6.74 2.11 -16.95
C ASP A 108 -7.01 1.41 -15.61
N LYS A 109 -6.98 0.07 -15.63
CA LYS A 109 -7.31 -0.75 -14.47
C LYS A 109 -6.75 -2.17 -14.58
N LEU A 110 -6.81 -2.87 -13.45
CA LEU A 110 -6.58 -4.31 -13.35
C LEU A 110 -7.76 -5.09 -13.97
N VAL A 111 -7.44 -6.12 -14.77
CA VAL A 111 -8.36 -7.05 -15.43
C VAL A 111 -8.10 -8.48 -14.97
#